data_AF-A0A4R5MP32-F1
#
_entry.id   AF-A0A4R5MP32-F1
#
_cell.length_a   1.000
_cell.length_b   1.000
_cell.length_c   1.000
_cell.angle_alpha   90.00
_cell.angle_beta   90.00
_cell.angle_gamma   90.00
#
_symmetry.space_group_name_H-M   'P 1'
#
loop_
_entity.id
_entity.type
_entity.pdbx_description
1 polymer ?
#
loop_
_entity_poly.entity_id
_entity_poly.type
_entity_poly.pdbx_seq_one_letter_code
_entity_poly.pdbx_strand_id
1 'polypeptide(L)'
;MDNIEVRYYLNKQIKVTCSIFEARNSLWVYSPKIENLAKNIILLDLIGTPWDNCGTEETENGIQIKLRKFPGTIYGVVVKFDINDVNTCYLNGVLIPLNHLKTAIDDIKETPSSK
;
A
#
# COMPACT_ATOMS: atom_id res chain seq x y z
N MET A 1 -3.95 20.12 -12.06
CA MET A 1 -3.80 18.77 -12.62
C MET A 1 -3.68 17.86 -11.43
N ASP A 2 -4.71 17.06 -11.18
CA ASP A 2 -4.62 16.00 -10.18
C ASP A 2 -3.68 14.94 -10.76
N ASN A 3 -2.44 14.92 -10.28
CA ASN A 3 -1.46 13.93 -10.71
C ASN A 3 -1.83 12.59 -10.07
N ILE A 4 -2.76 11.90 -10.74
CA ILE A 4 -3.23 10.57 -10.38
C ILE A 4 -2.60 9.59 -11.35
N GLU A 5 -1.88 8.61 -10.82
CA GLU A 5 -1.37 7.49 -11.58
C GLU A 5 -2.28 6.28 -11.36
N VAL A 6 -2.69 5.61 -12.44
CA VAL A 6 -3.49 4.38 -12.36
C VAL A 6 -2.76 3.27 -13.09
N ARG A 7 -2.56 2.15 -12.40
CA ARG A 7 -1.99 0.91 -12.95
C ARG A 7 -2.94 -0.25 -12.71
N TYR A 8 -2.91 -1.21 -13.61
CA TYR A 8 -3.71 -2.42 -13.55
C TYR A 8 -2.80 -3.65 -13.55
N TYR A 9 -3.18 -4.65 -12.75
CA TYR A 9 -2.44 -5.89 -12.55
C TYR A 9 -3.39 -7.10 -12.68
N LEU A 10 -2.81 -8.27 -12.89
CA LEU A 10 -3.49 -9.58 -12.98
C LEU A 10 -4.65 -9.54 -13.98
N ASN A 11 -4.36 -9.21 -15.24
CA ASN A 11 -5.36 -9.06 -16.31
C ASN A 11 -6.48 -8.07 -15.95
N LYS A 12 -6.11 -6.92 -15.34
CA LYS A 12 -7.03 -5.85 -14.90
C LYS A 12 -7.98 -6.24 -13.77
N GLN A 13 -7.69 -7.31 -13.03
CA GLN A 13 -8.48 -7.66 -11.85
C GLN A 13 -8.10 -6.84 -10.62
N ILE A 14 -6.87 -6.34 -10.56
CA ILE A 14 -6.42 -5.43 -9.51
C ILE A 14 -6.14 -4.06 -10.12
N LYS A 15 -6.63 -3.01 -9.46
CA LYS A 15 -6.36 -1.62 -9.79
C LYS A 15 -5.60 -0.96 -8.66
N VAL A 16 -4.50 -0.30 -9.00
CA VAL A 16 -3.71 0.51 -8.08
C VAL A 16 -3.79 1.95 -8.54
N THR A 17 -4.28 2.83 -7.68
CA THR A 17 -4.35 4.27 -7.90
C THR A 17 -3.38 4.95 -6.95
N CYS A 18 -2.42 5.69 -7.45
CA CYS A 18 -1.55 6.52 -6.64
C CYS A 18 -1.94 7.99 -6.82
N SER A 19 -2.19 8.70 -5.72
CA SER A 19 -2.48 10.13 -5.72
C SER A 19 -1.37 10.88 -5.00
N ILE A 20 -0.95 12.00 -5.58
CA ILE A 20 0.03 12.88 -4.95
C ILE A 20 -0.57 13.47 -3.66
N PHE A 21 0.16 13.35 -2.55
CA PHE A 21 -0.17 13.95 -1.26
C PHE A 21 1.02 14.78 -0.75
N GLU A 22 0.77 16.05 -0.41
CA GLU A 22 1.79 16.89 0.22
C GLU A 22 1.89 16.54 1.70
N ALA A 23 2.93 15.81 2.08
CA ALA A 23 3.09 15.36 3.44
C ALA A 23 3.74 16.44 4.34
N ARG A 24 4.70 17.23 3.81
CA ARG A 24 5.29 18.41 4.50
C ARG A 24 6.18 19.25 3.57
N ASN A 25 6.04 20.58 3.55
CA ASN A 25 7.00 21.53 2.94
C ASN A 25 7.49 21.12 1.53
N SER A 26 6.59 20.96 0.56
CA SER A 26 6.95 20.51 -0.81
C SER A 26 7.55 19.11 -0.90
N LEU A 27 7.45 18.29 0.16
CA LEU A 27 7.74 16.85 0.11
C LEU A 27 6.42 16.11 -0.11
N TRP A 28 6.39 15.42 -1.23
CA TRP A 28 5.23 14.73 -1.75
C TRP A 28 5.43 13.24 -1.68
N VAL A 29 4.33 12.52 -1.47
CA VAL A 29 4.29 11.05 -1.58
C VAL A 29 3.25 10.66 -2.62
N TYR A 30 3.39 9.44 -3.15
CA TYR A 30 2.41 8.82 -4.03
C TYR A 30 1.58 7.83 -3.21
N SER A 31 0.53 8.35 -2.57
CA SER A 31 -0.35 7.59 -1.69
C SER A 31 -1.18 6.56 -2.48
N PRO A 32 -1.11 5.26 -2.16
CA PRO A 32 -1.80 4.23 -2.93
C PRO A 32 -3.21 3.90 -2.42
N LYS A 33 -4.10 3.57 -3.36
CA LYS A 33 -5.34 2.83 -3.16
C LYS A 33 -5.30 1.57 -4.02
N ILE A 34 -5.65 0.43 -3.44
CA ILE A 34 -5.67 -0.88 -4.08
C ILE A 34 -7.10 -1.42 -4.06
N GLU A 35 -7.60 -1.77 -5.24
CA GLU A 35 -8.96 -2.26 -5.45
C GLU A 35 -8.89 -3.64 -6.13
N ASN A 36 -9.61 -4.62 -5.58
CA ASN A 36 -9.87 -5.88 -6.26
C ASN A 36 -11.18 -5.76 -7.02
N LEU A 37 -11.08 -5.54 -8.33
CA LEU A 37 -12.21 -5.27 -9.22
C LEU A 37 -13.04 -6.53 -9.46
N ALA A 38 -12.43 -7.71 -9.46
CA ALA A 38 -13.15 -8.98 -9.64
C ALA A 38 -14.08 -9.28 -8.46
N LYS A 39 -13.73 -8.81 -7.26
CA LYS A 39 -14.52 -8.98 -6.04
C LYS A 39 -15.28 -7.70 -5.63
N ASN A 40 -15.07 -6.60 -6.35
CA ASN A 40 -15.62 -5.27 -6.07
C ASN A 40 -15.35 -4.80 -4.62
N ILE A 41 -14.09 -4.88 -4.18
CA ILE A 41 -13.68 -4.45 -2.84
C ILE A 41 -12.42 -3.58 -2.88
N ILE A 42 -12.23 -2.81 -1.82
CA ILE A 42 -11.00 -2.07 -1.55
C ILE A 42 -10.15 -2.93 -0.62
N LEU A 43 -8.93 -3.24 -1.04
CA LEU A 43 -7.96 -4.00 -0.24
C LEU A 43 -7.18 -3.07 0.69
N LEU A 44 -6.85 -1.87 0.22
CA LEU A 44 -6.10 -0.88 0.99
C LEU A 44 -6.39 0.52 0.44
N ASP A 45 -6.65 1.48 1.32
CA ASP A 45 -6.80 2.89 0.94
C ASP A 45 -5.94 3.77 1.85
N LEU A 46 -4.85 4.27 1.29
CA LEU A 46 -3.90 5.17 1.94
C LEU A 46 -3.89 6.56 1.28
N ILE A 47 -4.88 6.87 0.42
CA ILE A 47 -4.97 8.18 -0.24
C ILE A 47 -5.03 9.29 0.81
N GLY A 48 -4.24 10.34 0.61
CA GLY A 48 -4.16 11.46 1.56
C GLY A 48 -3.43 11.14 2.86
N THR A 49 -2.70 10.03 2.92
CA THR A 49 -1.84 9.66 4.06
C THR A 49 -0.37 9.76 3.65
N PRO A 50 0.57 9.89 4.60
CA PRO A 50 1.97 10.08 4.26
C PRO A 50 2.69 8.77 3.92
N TRP A 51 1.97 7.76 3.45
CA TRP A 51 2.51 6.50 2.96
C TRP A 51 2.75 6.57 1.46
N ASP A 52 3.99 6.36 1.06
CA ASP A 52 4.46 6.40 -0.32
C ASP A 52 4.50 4.99 -0.93
N ASN A 53 3.98 4.82 -2.15
CA ASN A 53 4.15 3.58 -2.91
C ASN A 53 5.53 3.57 -3.59
N CYS A 54 6.45 2.77 -3.06
CA CYS A 54 7.80 2.63 -3.59
C CYS A 54 7.94 1.51 -4.63
N GLY A 55 6.90 0.72 -4.87
CA GLY A 55 6.94 -0.36 -5.84
C GLY A 55 5.74 -1.31 -5.73
N THR A 56 5.29 -1.83 -6.86
CA THR A 56 4.20 -2.81 -6.93
C THR A 56 4.56 -3.88 -7.94
N GLU A 57 4.44 -5.14 -7.54
CA GLU A 57 4.85 -6.32 -8.30
C GLU A 57 3.72 -7.36 -8.30
N GLU A 58 3.55 -8.06 -9.42
CA GLU A 58 2.66 -9.23 -9.47
C GLU A 58 3.31 -10.41 -8.76
N THR A 59 2.49 -11.26 -8.17
CA THR A 59 2.86 -12.57 -7.63
C THR A 59 1.99 -13.63 -8.28
N GLU A 60 2.33 -14.91 -8.12
CA GLU A 60 1.59 -16.03 -8.73
C GLU A 60 0.07 -15.95 -8.52
N ASN A 61 -0.38 -15.54 -7.31
CA ASN A 61 -1.79 -15.52 -6.94
C ASN A 61 -2.30 -14.13 -6.52
N GLY A 62 -1.58 -13.05 -6.85
CA GLY A 62 -1.88 -11.77 -6.22
C GLY A 62 -0.90 -10.64 -6.54
N ILE A 63 -0.86 -9.63 -5.69
CA ILE A 63 0.09 -8.52 -5.82
C ILE A 63 0.85 -8.27 -4.52
N GLN A 64 2.03 -7.69 -4.64
CA GLN A 64 2.84 -7.20 -3.53
C GLN A 64 3.11 -5.71 -3.73
N ILE A 65 2.94 -4.93 -2.66
CA ILE A 65 3.25 -3.49 -2.63
C ILE A 65 4.31 -3.20 -1.57
N LYS A 66 5.24 -2.31 -1.90
CA LYS A 66 6.28 -1.79 -1.01
C LYS A 66 5.91 -0.35 -0.64
N LEU A 67 5.73 -0.10 0.65
CA LEU A 67 5.30 1.17 1.20
C LEU A 67 6.39 1.80 2.07
N ARG A 68 6.46 3.12 2.13
CA ARG A 68 7.35 3.85 3.05
C ARG A 68 6.59 5.02 3.69
N LYS A 69 6.68 5.17 5.01
CA LYS A 69 6.05 6.27 5.74
C LYS A 69 6.91 7.53 5.72
N PHE A 70 6.30 8.69 5.52
CA PHE A 70 6.93 10.00 5.61
C PHE A 70 6.35 10.83 6.80
N PRO A 71 7.10 11.79 7.38
CA PRO A 71 8.56 11.79 7.42
C PRO A 71 9.00 10.60 8.26
N GLY A 72 9.99 9.85 7.81
CA GLY A 72 10.48 8.70 8.57
C GLY A 72 10.85 7.49 7.71
N THR A 73 11.14 6.40 8.43
CA THR A 73 11.53 5.04 8.00
C THR A 73 12.33 4.88 6.71
N ILE A 74 13.57 4.40 6.89
CA ILE A 74 14.42 3.84 5.82
C ILE A 74 13.89 2.46 5.37
N TYR A 75 13.17 1.76 6.26
CA TYR A 75 12.67 0.41 6.02
C TYR A 75 11.28 0.45 5.37
N GLY A 76 11.16 -0.20 4.22
CA GLY A 76 9.89 -0.37 3.52
C GLY A 76 9.02 -1.44 4.18
N VAL A 77 7.73 -1.15 4.27
CA VAL A 77 6.68 -2.10 4.64
C VAL A 77 6.25 -2.84 3.39
N VAL A 78 6.18 -4.16 3.46
CA VAL A 78 5.73 -5.00 2.35
C VAL A 78 4.35 -5.54 2.68
N VAL A 79 3.37 -5.28 1.82
CA VAL A 79 2.03 -5.86 1.93
C VAL A 79 1.79 -6.76 0.72
N LYS A 80 1.39 -8.00 0.95
CA LYS A 80 1.02 -8.94 -0.10
C LYS A 80 -0.45 -9.32 0.03
N PHE A 81 -1.17 -9.19 -1.08
CA PHE A 81 -2.57 -9.56 -1.21
C PHE A 81 -2.70 -10.77 -2.12
N ASP A 82 -3.54 -11.72 -1.74
CA ASP A 82 -4.02 -12.77 -2.63
C ASP A 82 -5.29 -12.26 -3.35
N ILE A 83 -5.47 -12.60 -4.62
CA ILE A 83 -6.63 -12.14 -5.40
C ILE A 83 -7.93 -12.85 -5.00
N ASN A 84 -7.83 -14.06 -4.45
CA ASN A 84 -8.96 -14.91 -4.07
C ASN A 84 -9.29 -14.78 -2.58
N ASP A 85 -8.32 -14.47 -1.72
CA ASP A 85 -8.57 -14.17 -0.31
C ASP A 85 -8.77 -12.67 -0.09
N VAL A 86 -10.01 -12.32 0.25
CA VAL A 86 -10.45 -10.95 0.50
C VAL A 86 -10.54 -10.60 1.99
N ASN A 87 -10.19 -11.53 2.87
CA ASN A 87 -10.33 -11.37 4.31
C ASN A 87 -8.97 -11.21 5.01
N THR A 88 -7.88 -11.63 4.37
CA THR A 88 -6.54 -11.57 4.93
C THR A 88 -5.51 -11.03 3.96
N CYS A 89 -4.37 -10.61 4.49
CA CYS A 89 -3.19 -10.21 3.74
C CYS A 89 -1.92 -10.48 4.55
N TYR A 90 -0.77 -10.52 3.90
CA TYR A 90 0.52 -10.57 4.61
C TYR A 90 1.11 -9.18 4.76
N LEU A 91 1.42 -8.77 5.98
CA LEU A 91 2.18 -7.57 6.32
C LEU A 91 3.56 -7.98 6.81
N ASN A 92 4.62 -7.64 6.07
CA ASN A 92 6.00 -8.04 6.34
C ASN A 92 6.15 -9.56 6.60
N GLY A 93 5.39 -10.38 5.85
CA GLY A 93 5.38 -11.84 5.99
C GLY A 93 4.48 -12.38 7.11
N VAL A 94 3.82 -11.52 7.89
CA VAL A 94 2.86 -11.92 8.92
C VAL A 94 1.44 -11.86 8.35
N LEU A 95 0.71 -12.97 8.41
CA LEU A 95 -0.70 -13.02 8.01
C LEU A 95 -1.57 -12.25 9.00
N ILE A 96 -2.35 -11.29 8.51
CA ILE A 96 -3.27 -10.48 9.31
C ILE A 96 -4.65 -10.36 8.64
N PRO A 97 -5.72 -10.12 9.43
CA PRO A 97 -7.02 -9.75 8.87
C PRO A 97 -6.96 -8.43 8.10
N LEU A 98 -7.61 -8.37 6.95
CA LEU A 98 -7.62 -7.20 6.07
C LEU A 98 -8.22 -5.96 6.76
N ASN A 99 -9.25 -6.16 7.59
CA ASN A 99 -9.87 -5.09 8.38
C ASN A 99 -8.94 -4.48 9.44
N HIS A 100 -7.83 -5.15 9.79
CA HIS A 100 -6.80 -4.63 10.70
C HIS A 100 -5.62 -4.00 9.96
N LEU A 101 -5.52 -4.17 8.64
CA LEU A 101 -4.33 -3.79 7.86
C LEU A 101 -3.96 -2.31 8.02
N LYS A 102 -4.93 -1.40 7.90
CA LYS A 102 -4.65 0.04 7.99
C LYS A 102 -4.06 0.43 9.35
N THR A 103 -4.70 -0.03 10.43
CA THR A 103 -4.21 0.18 11.80
C THR A 103 -2.83 -0.46 11.99
N ALA A 104 -2.64 -1.69 11.51
CA ALA A 104 -1.36 -2.38 11.61
C ALA A 104 -0.23 -1.66 10.87
N ILE A 105 -0.51 -1.08 9.69
CA ILE A 105 0.43 -0.23 8.94
C ILE A 105 0.78 1.01 9.77
N ASP A 106 -0.22 1.72 10.29
CA ASP A 106 -0.01 2.97 11.04
C ASP A 106 0.76 2.75 12.36
N ASP A 107 0.57 1.58 12.99
CA ASP A 107 1.23 1.14 14.22
C ASP A 107 2.68 0.66 14.02
N ILE A 108 3.16 0.50 12.78
CA ILE A 108 4.57 0.20 12.53
C ILE A 108 5.40 1.34 13.10
N LYS A 109 5.97 1.06 14.26
CA LYS A 109 6.82 2.00 14.98
C LYS A 109 8.05 2.29 14.13
N GLU A 110 8.39 3.56 14.05
CA GLU A 110 9.71 3.98 13.61
C GLU A 110 10.73 3.30 14.53
N THR A 111 11.41 2.27 14.04
CA THR A 111 12.63 1.84 14.72
C THR A 111 13.59 3.03 14.60
N PRO A 112 14.02 3.66 15.71
CA PRO A 112 14.98 4.74 15.62
C PRO A 112 16.23 4.18 14.92
N SER A 113 16.68 4.87 13.88
CA SER A 113 17.99 4.60 13.29
C SER A 113 19.00 4.65 14.43
N SER A 114 19.60 3.52 14.79
CA SER A 114 20.79 3.54 15.65
C SER A 114 21.78 4.47 14.97
N LYS A 115 22.15 5.54 15.68
CA LYS A 115 23.20 6.48 15.29
C LYS A 115 24.54 5.77 15.17
#